data_AF-A0AAU7W3L2-F1
#
_entry.id   AF-A0AAU7W3L2-F1
#
_cell.length_a   1.000
_cell.length_b   1.000
_cell.length_c   1.000
_cell.angle_alpha   90.00
_cell.angle_beta   90.00
_cell.angle_gamma   90.00
#
_symmetry.space_group_name_H-M   'P 1'
#
loop_
_entity.id
_entity.type
_entity.pdbx_description
1 polymer ?
#
loop_
_entity_poly.entity_id
_entity_poly.type
_entity_poly.pdbx_seq_one_letter_code
_entity_poly.pdbx_strand_id
1 'polypeptide(L)'
;MTDCGCEKARAELEEYLHNELCREDAADIRAHMEHCPDCSAELKVGITITEVVQRACRESAPEELRAVVLTRIRDIQAHGVLVD
;
A
#
# COMPACT_ATOMS: atom_id res chain seq x y z
N MET A 1 29.45 -9.49 -5.05
CA MET A 1 28.31 -9.72 -4.14
C MET A 1 27.09 -9.29 -4.91
N THR A 2 26.21 -10.22 -5.24
CA THR A 2 24.99 -9.96 -5.99
C THR A 2 24.15 -8.99 -5.16
N ASP A 3 23.80 -7.85 -5.73
CA ASP A 3 22.85 -6.92 -5.14
C ASP A 3 21.54 -7.69 -4.93
N CYS A 4 21.19 -7.96 -3.69
CA CYS A 4 19.97 -8.68 -3.34
C CYS A 4 18.72 -7.79 -3.46
N GLY A 5 18.86 -6.50 -3.81
CA GLY A 5 17.74 -5.56 -3.97
C GLY A 5 17.25 -4.95 -2.66
N CYS A 6 17.90 -5.23 -1.52
CA CYS A 6 17.50 -4.71 -0.21
C CYS A 6 17.58 -3.18 -0.12
N GLU A 7 18.50 -2.53 -0.84
CA GLU A 7 18.62 -1.08 -0.81
C GLU A 7 17.39 -0.40 -1.41
N LYS A 8 16.99 -0.81 -2.62
CA LYS A 8 15.76 -0.34 -3.28
C LYS A 8 14.53 -0.68 -2.42
N ALA A 9 14.42 -1.94 -1.99
CA ALA A 9 13.25 -2.41 -1.25
C ALA A 9 13.02 -1.65 0.07
N ARG A 10 14.10 -1.28 0.77
CA ARG A 10 14.03 -0.46 1.99
C ARG A 10 13.77 1.01 1.70
N ALA A 11 14.33 1.54 0.61
CA ALA A 11 14.13 2.93 0.22
C ALA A 11 12.68 3.22 -0.17
N GLU A 12 11.97 2.23 -0.71
CA GLU A 12 10.59 2.33 -1.20
C GLU A 12 9.55 1.65 -0.28
N LEU A 13 9.96 1.20 0.91
CA LEU A 13 9.11 0.39 1.81
C LEU A 13 7.90 1.17 2.33
N GLU A 14 8.06 2.46 2.63
CA GLU A 14 6.98 3.30 3.15
C GLU A 14 5.92 3.57 2.08
N GLU A 15 6.36 3.89 0.86
CA GLU A 15 5.49 4.06 -0.31
C GLU A 15 4.76 2.75 -0.64
N TYR A 16 5.45 1.61 -0.49
CA TYR A 16 4.84 0.30 -0.63
C TYR A 16 3.74 0.06 0.42
N LEU A 17 4.01 0.35 1.70
CA LEU A 17 3.06 0.21 2.81
C LEU A 17 1.79 1.06 2.62
N HIS A 18 1.93 2.23 2.00
CA HIS A 18 0.83 3.16 1.75
C HIS A 18 0.14 2.99 0.39
N ASN A 19 0.56 2.00 -0.42
CA ASN A 19 0.08 1.76 -1.79
C ASN A 19 0.30 2.96 -2.74
N GLU A 20 1.44 3.64 -2.59
CA GLU A 20 1.82 4.82 -3.36
C GLU A 20 2.76 4.50 -4.54
N LEU A 21 3.16 3.23 -4.68
CA LEU A 21 3.96 2.76 -5.79
C LEU A 21 3.12 2.38 -7.01
N CYS A 22 3.75 2.46 -8.19
CA CYS A 22 3.19 1.88 -9.39
C CYS A 22 3.08 0.35 -9.26
N ARG A 23 2.31 -0.28 -10.16
CA ARG A 23 2.03 -1.72 -10.10
C ARG A 23 3.31 -2.54 -10.19
N GLU A 24 4.22 -2.12 -11.04
CA GLU A 24 5.50 -2.77 -11.34
C GLU A 24 6.43 -2.71 -10.14
N ASP A 25 6.70 -1.53 -9.59
CA ASP A 25 7.58 -1.37 -8.42
C ASP A 25 7.03 -2.10 -7.19
N ALA A 26 5.71 -2.04 -6.98
CA ALA A 26 5.09 -2.79 -5.90
C ALA A 26 5.22 -4.32 -6.09
N ALA A 27 5.24 -4.81 -7.33
CA ALA A 27 5.44 -6.23 -7.62
C ALA A 27 6.89 -6.66 -7.36
N ASP A 28 7.86 -5.83 -7.71
CA ASP A 28 9.28 -6.06 -7.43
C ASP A 28 9.55 -6.14 -5.93
N ILE A 29 9.00 -5.20 -5.15
CA ILE A 29 9.14 -5.22 -3.68
C ILE A 29 8.47 -6.47 -3.11
N ARG A 30 7.25 -6.84 -3.53
CA ARG A 30 6.62 -8.10 -3.09
C ARG A 30 7.50 -9.31 -3.33
N ALA A 31 8.00 -9.46 -4.55
CA ALA A 31 8.86 -10.57 -4.92
C ALA A 31 10.13 -10.61 -4.07
N HIS A 32 10.72 -9.46 -3.74
CA HIS A 32 11.87 -9.38 -2.85
C HIS A 32 11.52 -9.84 -1.41
N MET A 33 10.40 -9.34 -0.85
CA MET A 33 9.97 -9.66 0.52
C MET A 33 9.64 -11.13 0.74
N GLU A 34 9.25 -11.86 -0.32
CA GLU A 34 9.02 -13.31 -0.29
C GLU A 34 10.31 -14.11 -0.06
N HIS A 35 11.47 -13.56 -0.44
CA HIS A 35 12.76 -14.27 -0.46
C HIS A 35 13.80 -13.66 0.48
N CYS A 36 13.53 -12.49 1.07
CA CYS A 36 14.46 -11.78 1.95
C CYS A 36 13.91 -11.68 3.39
N PRO A 37 14.46 -12.47 4.34
CA PRO A 37 14.00 -12.44 5.73
C PRO A 37 14.13 -11.07 6.41
N ASP A 38 15.20 -10.32 6.11
CA ASP A 38 15.47 -9.03 6.73
C ASP A 38 14.41 -8.00 6.32
N CYS A 39 14.17 -7.87 5.01
CA CYS A 39 13.16 -6.94 4.50
C CYS A 39 11.74 -7.38 4.89
N SER A 40 11.45 -8.69 4.93
CA SER A 40 10.18 -9.22 5.43
C SER A 40 9.94 -8.84 6.91
N ALA A 41 10.99 -8.85 7.72
CA ALA A 41 10.92 -8.40 9.11
C ALA A 41 10.65 -6.89 9.21
N GLU A 42 11.30 -6.07 8.38
CA GLU A 42 11.03 -4.62 8.33
C GLU A 42 9.59 -4.32 7.90
N LEU A 43 9.10 -4.99 6.85
CA LEU A 43 7.71 -4.87 6.41
C LEU A 43 6.73 -5.20 7.54
N LYS A 44 7.01 -6.26 8.31
CA LYS A 44 6.18 -6.66 9.46
C LYS A 44 6.16 -5.57 10.54
N VAL A 45 7.28 -4.90 10.80
CA VAL A 45 7.32 -3.76 11.73
C VAL A 45 6.42 -2.63 11.25
N GLY A 46 6.53 -2.24 9.98
CA GLY A 46 5.70 -1.21 9.36
C GLY A 46 4.20 -1.52 9.46
N ILE A 47 3.79 -2.74 9.07
CA ILE A 47 2.40 -3.21 9.23
C ILE A 47 1.94 -3.10 10.68
N THR A 48 2.75 -3.56 11.63
CA THR A 48 2.39 -3.56 13.05
C THR A 48 2.16 -2.13 13.56
N ILE A 49 3.02 -1.18 13.17
CA ILE A 49 2.85 0.24 13.54
C ILE A 49 1.57 0.79 12.94
N THR A 50 1.34 0.57 11.65
CA THR A 50 0.13 1.03 10.94
C THR A 50 -1.14 0.50 11.60
N GLU A 51 -1.19 -0.79 11.94
CA GLU A 51 -2.32 -1.39 12.64
C GLU A 51 -2.56 -0.79 14.04
N VAL A 52 -1.49 -0.52 14.79
CA VAL A 52 -1.58 0.11 16.12
C VAL A 52 -2.12 1.52 16.00
N VAL A 53 -1.64 2.31 15.05
CA VAL A 53 -2.12 3.68 14.79
C VAL A 53 -3.59 3.66 14.39
N GLN A 54 -3.97 2.77 13.48
CA GLN A 54 -5.37 2.62 13.05
C GLN A 54 -6.30 2.24 14.20
N ARG A 55 -5.88 1.36 15.11
CA ARG A 55 -6.66 1.00 16.31
C ARG A 55 -6.78 2.14 17.31
N ALA A 56 -5.75 2.98 17.42
CA ALA A 56 -5.74 4.12 18.32
C ALA A 56 -6.62 5.27 17.78
N CYS A 57 -6.70 5.42 16.45
CA CYS A 57 -7.56 6.41 15.82
C CYS A 57 -9.03 6.01 15.95
N ARG A 58 -9.84 6.88 16.57
CA ARG A 58 -11.29 6.67 16.77
C ARG A 58 -12.15 7.51 15.84
N GLU A 59 -11.53 8.35 15.03
CA GLU A 59 -12.22 9.22 14.08
C GLU A 59 -12.72 8.37 12.91
N SER A 60 -14.00 8.52 12.59
CA SER A 60 -14.60 7.88 11.42
C SER A 60 -14.91 8.95 10.39
N ALA A 61 -14.69 8.63 9.12
CA ALA A 61 -15.10 9.52 8.04
C ALA A 61 -16.62 9.80 8.12
N PRO A 62 -17.07 11.05 7.90
CA PRO A 62 -18.49 11.38 7.85
C PRO A 62 -19.24 10.45 6.87
N GLU A 63 -20.41 9.97 7.28
CA GLU A 63 -21.20 9.00 6.50
C GLU A 63 -21.54 9.52 5.09
N GLU A 64 -21.87 10.81 5.00
CA GLU A 64 -22.17 11.48 3.73
C GLU A 64 -20.98 11.42 2.77
N LEU A 65 -19.76 11.72 3.26
CA LEU A 65 -18.55 11.65 2.43
C LEU A 65 -18.27 10.22 1.98
N ARG A 66 -18.45 9.24 2.87
CA ARG A 66 -18.30 7.83 2.51
C ARG A 66 -19.30 7.41 1.42
N ALA A 67 -20.55 7.83 1.52
CA ALA A 67 -21.58 7.56 0.52
C ALA A 67 -21.22 8.19 -0.85
N VAL A 68 -20.73 9.43 -0.84
CA VAL A 68 -20.27 10.11 -2.06
C VAL A 68 -19.12 9.35 -2.72
N VAL A 69 -18.06 9.01 -1.97
CA VAL A 69 -16.89 8.30 -2.51
C VAL A 69 -17.28 6.94 -3.10
N LEU A 70 -18.07 6.15 -2.37
CA LEU A 70 -18.49 4.83 -2.85
C LEU A 70 -19.38 4.90 -4.09
N THR A 71 -20.23 5.93 -4.19
CA THR A 71 -21.04 6.17 -5.39
C THR A 71 -20.14 6.45 -6.58
N ARG A 72 -19.16 7.36 -6.43
CA ARG A 72 -18.21 7.69 -7.51
C ARG A 72 -17.39 6.48 -7.97
N ILE A 73 -16.93 5.65 -7.04
CA ILE A 73 -16.20 4.42 -7.38
C ILE A 73 -17.08 3.49 -8.24
N ARG A 74 -18.34 3.29 -7.85
CA ARG A 74 -19.28 2.43 -8.59
C ARG A 74 -19.59 3.00 -9.97
N ASP A 75 -19.78 4.31 -10.10
CA ASP A 75 -20.01 4.97 -11.37
C ASP A 75 -18.82 4.75 -12.33
N ILE A 76 -17.59 4.94 -11.83
CA ILE A 76 -16.36 4.71 -12.61
C ILE A 76 -16.25 3.25 -13.05
N GLN A 77 -16.57 2.30 -12.17
CA GLN A 77 -16.51 0.87 -12.47
C GLN A 77 -17.60 0.43 -13.47
N ALA A 78 -18.81 0.98 -13.36
CA ALA A 78 -19.94 0.65 -14.23
C ALA A 78 -19.81 1.28 -15.62
N HIS A 79 -19.23 2.47 -15.70
CA HIS A 79 -19.16 3.24 -16.94
C HIS A 79 -17.77 3.30 -17.55
N GLY A 80 -16.79 2.60 -16.95
CA GLY A 80 -15.43 2.39 -17.45
C GLY A 80 -14.88 3.66 -18.08
N VAL A 81 -14.41 4.61 -17.28
CA VAL A 81 -13.88 5.86 -17.86
C VAL A 81 -12.70 5.48 -18.77
N LEU A 82 -12.93 5.69 -20.07
CA LEU A 82 -11.91 6.00 -21.06
C LEU A 82 -11.15 7.22 -20.52
N VAL A 83 -10.12 6.98 -19.71
CA VAL A 83 -9.09 7.96 -19.44
C VAL A 83 -7.96 7.59 -20.38
N ASP A 84 -7.87 8.35 -21.48
CA ASP A 84 -6.63 8.46 -22.26
C ASP A 84 -5.50 9.03 -21.37
#